data_AF-A0A1Q4P6T9-F1
#
_entry.id   AF-A0A1Q4P6T9-F1
#
_cell.length_a   1.000
_cell.length_b   1.000
_cell.length_c   1.000
_cell.angle_alpha   90.00
_cell.angle_beta   90.00
_cell.angle_gamma   90.00
#
_symmetry.space_group_name_H-M   'P 1'
#
loop_
_entity.id
_entity.type
_entity.pdbx_description
1 polymer ?
#
loop_
_entity_poly.entity_id
_entity_poly.type
_entity_poly.pdbx_seq_one_letter_code
_entity_poly.pdbx_strand_id
1 'polypeptide(L)'
;MVDFVNLVSGKWAIPILYRLIVIDGPVRFSELQRAVAPIAQKELTRQLRLFEQRGLVTRQVFPEVPPRVEYHITALGTSLRPTLDSLAEWMRRHAPQLIGG
;
A
#
# COMPACT_ATOMS: atom_id res chain seq x y z
N MET A 1 -14.45 2.07 12.64
CA MET A 1 -13.09 2.33 13.17
C MET A 1 -12.27 1.05 13.24
N VAL A 2 -12.72 0.03 13.99
CA VAL A 2 -11.99 -1.24 14.17
C VAL A 2 -11.68 -1.97 12.85
N ASP A 3 -12.62 -1.98 11.90
CA ASP A 3 -12.41 -2.68 10.61
C ASP A 3 -11.30 -2.06 9.75
N PHE A 4 -11.14 -0.74 9.81
CA PHE A 4 -10.06 -0.07 9.10
C PHE A 4 -8.72 -0.29 9.79
N VAL A 5 -8.71 -0.27 11.12
CA VAL A 5 -7.52 -0.63 11.91
C VAL A 5 -7.07 -2.05 11.55
N ASN A 6 -7.99 -3.01 11.43
CA ASN A 6 -7.67 -4.38 11.00
C ASN A 6 -7.13 -4.46 9.57
N LEU A 7 -7.55 -3.56 8.69
CA LEU A 7 -7.02 -3.47 7.32
C LEU A 7 -5.56 -2.99 7.32
N VAL A 8 -5.23 -2.00 8.16
CA VAL A 8 -3.92 -1.32 8.13
C VAL A 8 -2.93 -1.81 9.20
N SER A 9 -3.35 -2.67 10.13
CA SER A 9 -2.53 -3.16 11.25
C SER A 9 -1.42 -4.13 10.84
N GLY A 10 -1.48 -4.69 9.64
CA GLY A 10 -0.46 -5.58 9.11
C GLY A 10 0.82 -4.84 8.69
N LYS A 11 1.97 -5.49 8.87
CA LYS A 11 3.31 -5.01 8.47
C LYS A 11 3.38 -4.37 7.07
N TRP A 12 2.56 -4.85 6.13
CA TRP A 12 2.65 -4.51 4.72
C TRP A 12 1.63 -3.50 4.24
N ALA A 13 0.53 -3.29 4.98
CA ALA A 13 -0.57 -2.51 4.47
C ALA A 13 -0.19 -1.04 4.23
N ILE A 14 0.43 -0.42 5.23
CA ILE A 14 0.91 0.97 5.15
C ILE A 14 2.00 1.14 4.08
N PRO A 15 3.08 0.32 4.04
CA PRO A 15 4.09 0.43 2.99
C PRO A 15 3.54 0.34 1.56
N ILE A 16 2.59 -0.57 1.30
CA ILE A 16 1.97 -0.72 -0.03
C ILE A 16 1.16 0.53 -0.38
N LEU A 17 0.27 0.98 0.51
CA LEU A 17 -0.56 2.17 0.26
C LEU A 17 0.30 3.42 0.08
N TYR A 18 1.28 3.64 0.95
CA TYR A 18 2.19 4.78 0.84
C TYR A 18 2.96 4.75 -0.48
N ARG A 19 3.42 3.58 -0.92
CA ARG A 19 4.13 3.46 -2.21
C ARG A 19 3.22 3.80 -3.38
N LEU A 20 1.97 3.34 -3.38
CA LEU A 20 0.99 3.66 -4.42
C LEU A 20 0.64 5.15 -4.43
N ILE A 21 0.49 5.78 -3.26
CA ILE A 21 0.28 7.22 -3.11
C ILE A 21 1.46 8.03 -3.68
N VAL A 22 2.70 7.62 -3.40
CA VAL A 22 3.90 8.33 -3.86
C VAL A 22 4.12 8.20 -5.37
N ILE A 23 3.76 7.04 -5.96
CA ILE A 23 3.84 6.83 -7.41
C ILE A 23 2.79 7.68 -8.14
N ASP A 24 1.58 7.80 -7.57
CA ASP A 24 0.45 8.55 -8.11
C ASP A 24 0.14 8.24 -9.59
N GLY A 25 0.26 6.95 -9.93
CA GLY A 25 0.15 6.45 -11.30
C GLY A 25 -0.05 4.93 -11.32
N PRO A 26 -0.37 4.33 -12.48
CA PRO A 26 -0.47 2.88 -12.62
C PRO A 26 0.87 2.20 -12.35
N VAL A 27 0.88 1.11 -11.59
CA VAL A 27 2.09 0.31 -11.31
C VAL A 27 1.84 -1.17 -11.55
N ARG A 28 2.80 -1.85 -12.17
CA ARG A 28 2.72 -3.31 -12.37
C ARG A 28 2.94 -4.04 -11.05
N PHE A 29 2.35 -5.23 -10.92
CA PHE A 29 2.52 -6.06 -9.71
C PHE A 29 3.99 -6.29 -9.34
N SER A 30 4.83 -6.64 -10.32
CA SER A 30 6.24 -6.95 -10.11
C SER A 30 7.05 -5.73 -9.68
N GLU A 31 6.76 -4.55 -10.23
CA GLU A 31 7.38 -3.28 -9.84
C GLU A 31 7.01 -2.91 -8.41
N LEU A 32 5.73 -3.03 -8.06
CA LEU A 32 5.27 -2.81 -6.70
C LEU A 32 5.91 -3.79 -5.73
N GLN A 33 5.96 -5.08 -6.06
CA GLN A 33 6.58 -6.11 -5.22
C GLN A 33 8.05 -5.81 -4.93
N ARG A 34 8.82 -5.39 -5.94
CA ARG A 34 10.22 -4.98 -5.76
C ARG A 34 10.33 -3.75 -4.87
N ALA A 35 9.44 -2.79 -5.04
CA ALA A 35 9.45 -1.55 -4.25
C ALA A 35 9.08 -1.75 -2.78
N VAL A 36 8.34 -2.81 -2.44
CA VAL A 36 7.96 -3.17 -1.07
C VAL A 36 8.59 -4.48 -0.60
N ALA A 37 9.73 -4.87 -1.18
CA ALA A 37 10.49 -6.03 -0.75
C ALA A 37 10.89 -5.90 0.75
N PRO A 38 11.00 -7.01 1.50
CA PRO A 38 10.94 -8.42 1.09
C PRO A 38 9.53 -9.06 1.14
N ILE A 39 8.46 -8.36 0.78
CA ILE A 39 7.10 -8.94 0.80
C ILE A 39 6.98 -10.20 -0.09
N ALA A 40 6.32 -11.22 0.42
CA ALA A 40 5.95 -12.40 -0.36
C ALA A 40 4.83 -12.08 -1.35
N GLN A 41 4.88 -12.67 -2.55
CA GLN A 41 3.87 -12.48 -3.61
C GLN A 41 2.43 -12.74 -3.12
N LYS A 42 2.24 -13.82 -2.34
CA LYS A 42 0.94 -14.19 -1.76
C LYS A 42 0.38 -13.09 -0.86
N GLU A 43 1.23 -12.48 -0.04
CA GLU A 43 0.83 -11.43 0.89
C GLU A 43 0.53 -10.12 0.16
N LEU A 44 1.35 -9.73 -0.84
CA LEU A 44 1.04 -8.57 -1.68
C LEU A 44 -0.30 -8.74 -2.40
N THR A 45 -0.56 -9.93 -2.96
CA THR A 45 -1.84 -10.25 -3.62
C THR A 45 -3.01 -10.11 -2.65
N ARG A 46 -2.86 -10.61 -1.41
CA ARG A 46 -3.90 -10.52 -0.38
C ARG A 46 -4.20 -9.05 -0.02
N GLN A 47 -3.17 -8.24 0.18
CA GLN A 47 -3.31 -6.82 0.52
C GLN A 47 -3.99 -6.03 -0.62
N LEU A 48 -3.54 -6.21 -1.85
CA LEU A 48 -4.11 -5.52 -3.01
C LEU A 48 -5.60 -5.86 -3.22
N ARG A 49 -5.99 -7.13 -3.02
CA ARG A 49 -7.41 -7.53 -3.06
C ARG A 49 -8.24 -6.85 -1.97
N LEU A 50 -7.70 -6.75 -0.76
CA LEU A 50 -8.39 -6.06 0.33
C LEU A 50 -8.53 -4.56 0.04
N PHE A 51 -7.50 -3.92 -0.51
CA PHE A 51 -7.57 -2.51 -0.90
C PHE A 51 -8.56 -2.26 -2.04
N GLU A 52 -8.61 -3.16 -3.02
CA GLU A 52 -9.60 -3.14 -4.09
C GLU A 52 -11.02 -3.26 -3.56
N GLN A 53 -11.29 -4.24 -2.69
CA GLN A 53 -12.59 -4.42 -2.03
C GLN A 53 -13.02 -3.21 -1.19
N ARG A 54 -12.05 -2.46 -0.65
CA ARG A 54 -12.29 -1.26 0.16
C ARG A 54 -12.29 0.03 -0.66
N GLY A 55 -12.14 -0.06 -1.98
CA GLY A 55 -12.11 1.10 -2.87
C GLY A 55 -10.89 2.00 -2.68
N LEU A 56 -9.81 1.50 -2.09
CA LEU A 56 -8.56 2.25 -1.92
C LEU A 56 -7.67 2.18 -3.17
N VAL A 57 -7.74 1.07 -3.91
CA VAL A 57 -6.91 0.78 -5.08
C VAL A 57 -7.81 0.25 -6.21
N THR A 58 -7.57 0.66 -7.44
CA THR A 58 -8.17 0.01 -8.63
C THR A 58 -7.21 -0.97 -9.26
N ARG A 59 -7.76 -2.05 -9.83
CA ARG A 59 -7.02 -3.05 -10.60
C ARG A 59 -7.47 -3.00 -12.06
N GLN A 60 -6.54 -2.83 -12.99
CA GLN A 60 -6.81 -2.87 -14.42
C GLN A 60 -6.07 -4.05 -15.06
N VAL A 61 -6.78 -4.82 -15.89
CA VAL A 61 -6.23 -5.95 -16.65
C VAL A 61 -6.13 -5.55 -18.11
N PHE A 62 -4.95 -5.77 -18.69
CA PHE A 62 -4.69 -5.54 -20.10
C PHE A 62 -4.57 -6.89 -20.80
N PRO A 63 -5.49 -7.22 -21.73
CA PRO A 63 -5.47 -8.47 -22.49
C PRO A 63 -4.47 -8.38 -23.64
N GLU A 64 -3.19 -8.20 -23.30
CA GLU A 64 -2.06 -8.18 -24.23
C GLU A 64 -1.18 -9.43 -24.02
N VAL A 65 -0.20 -9.64 -24.90
CA VAL A 65 0.77 -10.74 -24.76
C VAL A 65 2.16 -10.15 -24.46
N PRO A 66 2.75 -10.42 -23.28
CA PRO A 66 2.20 -11.16 -22.14
C PRO A 66 1.13 -10.35 -21.37
N PRO A 67 0.17 -11.02 -20.69
CA PRO A 67 -0.90 -10.34 -19.96
C PRO A 67 -0.33 -9.46 -18.85
N ARG A 68 -0.89 -8.25 -18.71
CA ARG A 68 -0.43 -7.26 -17.75
C ARG A 68 -1.55 -6.84 -16.81
N VAL A 69 -1.19 -6.61 -15.56
CA VAL A 69 -2.09 -6.09 -14.53
C VAL A 69 -1.44 -4.88 -13.90
N GLU A 70 -2.20 -3.79 -13.79
CA GLU A 70 -1.79 -2.58 -13.11
C GLU A 70 -2.67 -2.29 -11.92
N TYR A 71 -2.07 -1.67 -10.92
CA TYR A 71 -2.72 -1.16 -9.72
C TYR A 71 -2.54 0.35 -9.67
N HIS A 72 -3.59 1.06 -9.29
CA HIS A 72 -3.56 2.51 -9.14
C HIS A 72 -4.27 2.92 -7.86
N ILE A 73 -3.73 3.92 -7.17
CA ILE A 73 -4.38 4.49 -5.99
C ILE A 73 -5.65 5.22 -6.43
N THR A 74 -6.72 5.10 -5.64
CA THR A 74 -7.94 5.87 -5.88
C THR A 74 -7.85 7.24 -5.20
N ALA A 75 -8.77 8.16 -5.52
CA ALA A 75 -8.94 9.40 -4.75
C ALA A 75 -9.17 9.14 -3.25
N LEU A 76 -9.93 8.10 -2.90
CA LEU A 76 -10.14 7.69 -1.50
C LEU A 76 -8.82 7.23 -0.87
N GLY A 77 -8.05 6.40 -1.56
CA GLY A 77 -6.72 5.95 -1.11
C GLY A 77 -5.75 7.12 -0.91
N THR A 78 -5.72 8.06 -1.85
CA THR A 78 -4.88 9.27 -1.78
C THR A 78 -5.27 10.18 -0.62
N SER A 79 -6.55 10.22 -0.24
CA SER A 79 -7.01 11.01 0.92
C SER A 79 -6.37 10.59 2.26
N LEU A 80 -5.79 9.38 2.34
CA LEU A 80 -5.05 8.91 3.51
C LEU A 80 -3.65 9.53 3.65
N ARG A 81 -3.13 10.16 2.59
CA ARG A 81 -1.75 10.69 2.56
C ARG A 81 -1.42 11.58 3.77
N PRO A 82 -2.22 12.61 4.12
CA PRO A 82 -1.89 13.48 5.25
C PRO A 82 -1.83 12.71 6.58
N THR A 83 -2.69 11.71 6.75
CA THR A 83 -2.70 10.85 7.95
C THR A 83 -1.45 9.98 8.04
N LEU A 84 -1.05 9.36 6.93
CA LEU A 84 0.17 8.55 6.87
C LEU A 84 1.43 9.40 7.04
N ASP A 85 1.47 10.60 6.47
CA ASP A 85 2.57 11.55 6.63
C ASP A 85 2.71 11.98 8.10
N SER A 86 1.59 12.27 8.77
CA SER A 86 1.57 12.61 10.20
C SER A 86 2.07 11.45 11.07
N LEU A 87 1.64 10.22 10.77
CA LEU A 87 2.11 9.03 11.47
C LEU A 87 3.61 8.81 11.25
N ALA A 88 4.08 8.95 10.01
CA ALA A 88 5.49 8.82 9.66
C ALA A 88 6.34 9.87 10.36
N GLU A 89 5.87 11.11 10.48
CA GLU A 89 6.55 12.15 11.23
C GLU A 89 6.61 11.84 12.72
N TRP A 90 5.49 11.41 13.31
CA TRP A 90 5.46 10.98 14.71
C TRP A 90 6.45 9.83 14.96
N MET A 91 6.48 8.82 14.09
CA MET A 91 7.43 7.71 14.20
C MET A 91 8.88 8.17 14.08
N ARG A 92 9.20 9.07 13.14
CA ARG A 92 10.57 9.63 13.02
C ARG A 92 10.98 10.39 14.28
N ARG A 93 10.08 11.18 14.84
CA ARG A 93 10.32 11.95 16.06
C ARG A 93 10.55 11.05 17.28
N HIS A 94 9.87 9.91 17.33
CA HIS A 94 9.92 8.98 18.47
C HIS A 94 10.71 7.68 18.21
N ALA A 95 11.39 7.57 17.06
CA ALA A 95 12.16 6.38 16.71
C ALA A 95 13.21 5.99 17.77
N PRO A 96 13.94 6.94 18.40
CA PRO A 96 14.89 6.60 19.47
C PRO A 96 14.25 5.91 20.67
N GLN A 97 13.02 6.29 21.03
CA GLN A 97 12.28 5.72 22.16
C GLN A 97 11.63 4.37 21.83
N LEU A 98 11.37 4.10 20.54
CA LEU A 98 10.74 2.85 20.08
C LEU A 98 11.77 1.75 19.80
N ILE A 99 13.01 2.11 19.47
CA ILE A 99 14.10 1.18 19.12
C ILE A 99 15.07 0.98 20.30
N GLY A 100 14.98 1.80 21.34
CA GLY A 100 15.70 1.63 22.60
C GLY A 100 14.95 0.74 23.58
N GLY A 101 15.22 -0.57 23.54
CA GLY A 101 14.79 -1.60 24.48
C GLY A 101 15.60 -2.87 24.30
#